data_AF-B7XBZ1-F1
#
_entry.id   AF-B7XBZ1-F1
#
_cell.length_a   1.000
_cell.length_b   1.000
_cell.length_c   1.000
_cell.angle_alpha   90.00
_cell.angle_beta   90.00
_cell.angle_gamma   90.00
#
_symmetry.space_group_name_H-M   'P 1'
#
loop_
_entity.id
_entity.type
_entity.pdbx_description
1 polymer ?
#
loop_
_entity_poly.entity_id
_entity_poly.type
_entity_poly.pdbx_seq_one_letter_code
_entity_poly.pdbx_strand_id
1 'polypeptide(L)'
;SKRVAKRRLIEQNREKRKKEEMVKTLQNRPEPTGAEWELIRHVTEAHRHTNAQGAQWKQKRKFLVRHGKKKWHAKMTITALYYY
;
A
#
# COMPACT_ATOMS: atom_id res chain seq x y z
N SER A 1 -22.07 -12.77 -17.04
CA SER A 1 -21.49 -11.61 -17.78
C SER A 1 -20.25 -11.07 -17.07
N LYS A 2 -19.18 -10.73 -17.80
CA LYS A 2 -17.92 -10.14 -17.27
C LYS A 2 -18.18 -8.91 -16.37
N ARG A 3 -19.18 -8.10 -16.69
CA ARG A 3 -19.57 -6.91 -15.91
C ARG A 3 -20.12 -7.27 -14.51
N VAL A 4 -20.92 -8.33 -14.45
CA VAL A 4 -21.51 -8.82 -13.20
C VAL A 4 -20.44 -9.44 -12.31
N ALA A 5 -19.53 -10.24 -12.87
CA ALA A 5 -18.39 -10.80 -12.15
C ALA A 5 -17.50 -9.71 -11.56
N LYS A 6 -17.19 -8.65 -12.33
CA LYS A 6 -16.43 -7.50 -11.85
C LYS A 6 -17.14 -6.75 -10.72
N ARG A 7 -18.46 -6.54 -10.81
CA ARG A 7 -19.24 -5.90 -9.74
C ARG A 7 -19.18 -6.71 -8.44
N ARG A 8 -19.35 -8.04 -8.51
CA ARG A 8 -19.24 -8.93 -7.35
C ARG A 8 -17.86 -8.87 -6.71
N LEU A 9 -16.79 -8.88 -7.50
CA LEU A 9 -15.42 -8.78 -6.99
C LEU A 9 -15.15 -7.44 -6.27
N ILE A 10 -15.67 -6.33 -6.83
CA ILE A 10 -15.55 -5.02 -6.18
C ILE A 10 -16.25 -5.02 -4.82
N GLU A 11 -17.45 -5.59 -4.76
CA GLU A 11 -18.22 -5.67 -3.52
C GLU A 11 -17.53 -6.55 -2.48
N GLN A 12 -17.03 -7.72 -2.88
CA GLN A 12 -16.25 -8.61 -2.01
C GLN A 12 -15.00 -7.91 -1.45
N ASN A 13 -14.28 -7.13 -2.27
CA ASN A 13 -13.12 -6.37 -1.80
C ASN A 13 -13.49 -5.24 -0.83
N ARG A 14 -14.64 -4.59 -1.03
CA ARG A 14 -15.14 -3.56 -0.11
C ARG A 14 -15.50 -4.16 1.24
N GLU A 15 -16.23 -5.27 1.24
CA GLU A 15 -16.60 -6.00 2.45
C GLU A 15 -15.37 -6.54 3.18
N LYS A 16 -14.39 -7.08 2.45
CA LYS A 16 -13.12 -7.52 3.02
C LYS A 16 -12.38 -6.37 3.71
N ARG A 17 -12.24 -5.22 3.03
CA ARG A 17 -11.60 -4.03 3.58
C ARG A 17 -12.33 -3.53 4.85
N LYS A 18 -13.66 -3.48 4.82
CA LYS A 18 -14.46 -3.04 5.97
C LYS A 18 -14.27 -3.95 7.19
N LYS A 19 -14.19 -5.27 7.00
CA LYS A 19 -13.92 -6.23 8.08
C LYS A 19 -12.51 -6.09 8.64
N GLU A 20 -11.51 -5.95 7.77
CA GLU A 20 -10.12 -5.74 8.18
C GLU A 20 -9.95 -4.41 8.95
N GLU A 21 -10.59 -3.34 8.50
CA GLU A 21 -10.61 -2.04 9.19
C GLU A 21 -11.29 -2.15 10.56
N MET A 22 -12.42 -2.86 10.66
CA MET A 22 -13.12 -3.08 11.94
C MET A 22 -12.26 -3.86 12.94
N VAL A 23 -11.57 -4.93 12.49
CA VAL A 23 -10.62 -5.68 13.32
C VAL A 23 -9.48 -4.78 13.78
N LYS A 24 -8.94 -3.94 12.87
CA LYS A 24 -7.87 -3.00 13.20
C LYS A 24 -8.29 -1.95 14.23
N THR A 25 -9.54 -1.47 14.17
CA THR A 25 -10.07 -0.51 15.17
C THR A 25 -10.34 -1.13 16.53
N LEU A 26 -10.60 -2.45 16.60
CA LEU A 26 -10.82 -3.17 17.85
C LEU A 26 -9.51 -3.58 18.54
N GLN A 27 -8.38 -3.53 17.82
CA GLN A 27 -7.09 -3.86 18.37
C GLN A 27 -6.53 -2.64 19.12
N ASN A 28 -6.43 -2.73 20.45
CA ASN A 28 -5.66 -1.78 21.26
C ASN A 28 -4.20 -1.91 20.89
N ARG A 29 -3.75 -1.09 19.93
CA ARG A 29 -2.36 -1.01 19.52
C ARG A 29 -1.67 -0.01 20.45
N PRO A 30 -0.71 -0.43 21.28
CA PRO A 30 0.04 0.51 22.09
C PRO A 30 0.75 1.53 21.17
N GLU A 31 0.76 2.79 21.59
CA GLU A 31 1.57 3.81 20.93
C GLU A 31 3.05 3.39 20.98
N PRO A 32 3.84 3.64 19.92
CA PRO A 32 5.26 3.38 19.96
C PRO A 32 5.93 4.11 21.12
N THR A 33 6.88 3.45 21.76
CA THR A 33 7.76 4.05 22.76
C THR A 33 8.66 5.12 22.12
N GLY A 34 9.31 5.96 22.92
CA GLY A 34 10.23 6.99 22.40
C GLY A 34 11.35 6.40 21.52
N ALA A 35 11.94 5.28 21.94
CA ALA A 35 12.97 4.59 21.16
C ALA A 35 12.43 4.03 19.84
N GLU A 36 11.20 3.51 19.84
CA GLU A 36 10.55 3.06 18.61
C GLU A 36 10.24 4.24 17.69
N TRP A 37 9.80 5.40 18.21
CA TRP A 37 9.62 6.61 17.40
C TRP A 37 10.92 7.08 16.74
N GLU A 38 12.04 7.04 17.46
CA GLU A 38 13.35 7.29 16.90
C GLU A 38 13.63 6.33 15.73
N LEU A 39 13.48 5.03 15.95
CA LEU A 39 13.72 4.00 14.93
C LEU A 39 12.82 4.20 13.70
N ILE A 40 11.53 4.47 13.91
CA ILE A 40 10.55 4.71 12.85
C ILE A 40 10.97 5.89 11.99
N ARG A 41 11.44 6.98 12.61
CA ARG A 41 11.92 8.15 11.88
C ARG A 41 13.16 7.82 11.04
N HIS A 42 14.16 7.19 11.64
CA HIS A 42 15.40 6.84 10.95
C HIS A 42 15.14 5.94 9.75
N VAL A 43 14.33 4.89 9.91
CA VAL A 43 13.99 3.95 8.81
C VAL A 43 13.16 4.66 7.73
N THR A 44 12.22 5.53 8.13
CA THR A 44 11.42 6.32 7.19
C THR A 44 12.29 7.27 6.38
N GLU A 45 13.21 7.96 7.03
CA GLU A 45 14.15 8.89 6.39
C GLU A 45 15.10 8.16 5.44
N ALA A 46 15.75 7.08 5.89
CA ALA A 46 16.61 6.25 5.06
C ALA A 46 15.88 5.73 3.81
N HIS A 47 14.62 5.31 3.95
CA HIS A 47 13.79 4.90 2.82
C HIS A 47 13.47 6.07 1.89
N ARG A 48 13.14 7.26 2.41
CA ARG A 48 12.88 8.44 1.57
C ARG A 48 14.09 8.82 0.73
N HIS A 49 15.30 8.70 1.28
CA HIS A 49 16.54 9.01 0.57
C HIS A 49 16.91 7.95 -0.48
N THR A 50 16.58 6.69 -0.25
CA THR A 50 16.91 5.59 -1.17
C THR A 50 15.76 5.23 -2.14
N ASN A 51 14.54 5.71 -1.92
CA ASN A 51 13.38 5.41 -2.77
C ASN A 51 13.38 6.25 -4.06
N ALA A 52 13.67 5.58 -5.18
CA ALA A 52 13.68 6.21 -6.50
C ALA A 52 12.32 6.87 -6.83
N GLN A 53 12.37 8.14 -7.27
CA GLN A 53 11.23 8.95 -7.73
C GLN A 53 10.15 9.29 -6.68
N GLY A 54 10.25 8.77 -5.45
CA GLY A 54 9.37 9.10 -4.34
C GLY A 54 7.88 9.16 -4.71
N ALA A 55 7.19 10.23 -4.29
CA ALA A 55 5.77 10.45 -4.56
C ALA A 55 5.43 10.62 -6.06
N GLN A 56 6.38 11.09 -6.88
CA GLN A 56 6.18 11.36 -8.31
C GLN A 56 6.29 10.12 -9.20
N TRP A 57 6.46 8.92 -8.62
CA TRP A 57 6.69 7.70 -9.37
C TRP A 57 5.57 7.37 -10.37
N LYS A 58 4.31 7.72 -10.06
CA LYS A 58 3.17 7.46 -10.95
C LYS A 58 3.27 8.28 -12.23
N GLN A 59 3.68 9.55 -12.11
CA GLN A 59 3.89 10.45 -13.23
C GLN A 59 5.14 10.08 -14.04
N LYS A 60 6.22 9.65 -13.38
CA LYS A 60 7.53 9.42 -14.01
C LYS A 60 7.74 8.00 -14.56
N ARG A 61 6.96 7.00 -14.15
CA ARG A 61 7.13 5.63 -14.65
C ARG A 61 6.69 5.49 -16.10
N LYS A 62 7.47 4.77 -16.90
CA LYS A 62 7.10 4.37 -18.26
C LYS A 62 6.56 2.94 -18.26
N PHE A 63 5.62 2.66 -19.15
CA PHE A 63 5.14 1.29 -19.36
C PHE A 63 6.14 0.54 -20.24
N LEU A 64 6.54 -0.65 -19.81
CA LEU A 64 7.32 -1.55 -20.65
C LEU A 64 6.41 -2.11 -21.75
N VAL A 65 6.74 -1.85 -23.01
CA VAL A 65 5.93 -2.26 -24.16
C VAL A 65 6.32 -3.68 -24.58
N ARG A 66 5.82 -4.70 -23.87
CA ARG A 66 5.87 -6.10 -24.32
C ARG A 66 4.44 -6.64 -24.38
N HIS A 67 3.90 -6.74 -25.60
CA HIS A 67 2.60 -7.36 -25.95
C HIS A 67 1.42 -6.97 -25.04
N GLY A 68 0.81 -5.80 -25.30
CA GLY A 68 -0.62 -5.53 -25.09
C GLY A 68 -1.20 -5.58 -23.67
N LYS A 69 -0.44 -5.93 -22.62
CA LYS A 69 -0.94 -6.00 -21.25
C LYS A 69 -0.24 -4.97 -20.37
N LYS A 70 -1.00 -3.98 -19.88
CA LYS A 70 -0.52 -3.00 -18.88
C LYS A 70 -0.20 -3.75 -17.57
N LYS A 71 1.08 -4.03 -17.32
CA LYS A 71 1.54 -4.61 -16.04
C LYS A 71 1.72 -3.47 -15.03
N TRP A 72 1.03 -3.55 -13.90
CA TRP A 72 1.21 -2.60 -12.80
C TRP A 72 2.43 -3.04 -11.98
N HIS A 73 3.51 -2.25 -12.00
CA HIS A 73 4.50 -2.31 -10.93
C HIS A 73 3.92 -1.54 -9.74
N ALA A 74 3.50 -2.24 -8.70
CA ALA A 74 3.21 -1.65 -7.41
C ALA A 74 4.55 -1.35 -6.72
N LYS A 75 4.82 -0.10 -6.38
CA LYS A 75 5.87 0.21 -5.40
C LYS A 75 5.25 0.00 -4.02
N MET A 76 5.76 -0.97 -3.26
CA MET A 76 5.49 -1.05 -1.83
C MET A 76 6.21 0.13 -1.19
N THR A 77 5.45 1.14 -0.76
CA THR A 77 5.96 2.19 0.14
C THR A 77 5.99 1.62 1.55
N ILE A 78 6.80 2.16 2.45
CA ILE A 78 6.81 1.78 3.88
C ILE A 78 5.41 1.81 4.51
N THR A 79 4.52 2.66 4.00
CA THR A 79 3.10 2.68 4.40
C THR A 79 2.41 1.32 4.23
N ALA A 80 2.81 0.49 3.27
CA ALA A 80 2.26 -0.85 3.08
C ALA A 80 2.77 -1.87 4.11
N LEU A 81 3.96 -1.66 4.70
CA LEU A 81 4.50 -2.51 5.76
C LEU A 81 3.82 -2.26 7.11
N TYR A 82 3.24 -1.09 7.33
CA TYR A 82 2.42 -0.79 8.51
C TYR A 82 0.98 -1.36 8.46
N TYR A 83 0.60 -1.93 7.31
CA TYR A 83 -0.76 -2.39 7.02
C TYR A 83 -0.82 -3.88 6.60
N TYR A 84 0.26 -4.64 6.79
CA TYR A 84 0.29 -6.10 6.67
C TYR A 84 0.83 -6.73 7.96
#